data_AF-A0A1Y3X669-F1
#
_entry.id   AF-A0A1Y3X669-F1
#
_cell.length_a   1.000
_cell.length_b   1.000
_cell.length_c   1.000
_cell.angle_alpha   90.00
_cell.angle_beta   90.00
_cell.angle_gamma   90.00
#
_symmetry.space_group_name_H-M   'P 1'
#
loop_
_entity.id
_entity.type
_entity.pdbx_description
1 polymer ?
#
loop_
_entity_poly.entity_id
_entity_poly.type
_entity_poly.pdbx_seq_one_letter_code
_entity_poly.pdbx_strand_id
1 'polypeptide(L)'
;MLKKKKMRTNQFFDVRRFGMMCRRELLEPWKTHLLRFVACYAVLAVILVGYGMETYNHLSPGTPLEYSHALMQFFMVIFYAMGMLFASSFMERMKTKTGRIAFLITPASAFEKYLSRWLLVTVVFIVAFAIAFGLADLTKVLVCRMLYSNVAEQITFVPWSEVFTHPYAGWRLGVVASSFCFLQSLFVLGSVIWPKNAWIKTCAALIVILLLHVQAVMVVYQVRGSFHRGFYLTDEDMNRLVIGVGIVWAVFNWTLAYFRFKESEIINRW
;
A
#
# COMPACT_ATOMS: atom_id res chain seq x y z
N MET A 1 34.48 34.44 33.39
CA MET A 1 33.02 34.14 33.34
C MET A 1 32.68 33.43 32.03
N LEU A 2 32.64 32.09 32.06
CA LEU A 2 32.29 31.26 30.90
C LEU A 2 30.77 31.32 30.67
N LYS A 3 30.36 31.96 29.57
CA LYS A 3 28.98 31.89 29.07
C LYS A 3 28.64 30.43 28.80
N LYS A 4 27.91 29.81 29.72
CA LYS A 4 27.18 28.55 29.51
C LYS A 4 26.35 28.73 28.25
N LYS A 5 26.84 28.20 27.13
CA LYS A 5 26.10 28.08 25.87
C LYS A 5 24.92 27.18 26.18
N LYS A 6 23.76 27.79 26.46
CA LYS A 6 22.48 27.11 26.65
C LYS A 6 22.25 26.30 25.38
N MET A 7 22.50 24.98 25.45
CA MET A 7 22.08 24.03 24.41
C MET A 7 20.57 24.21 24.27
N ARG A 8 20.17 24.91 23.21
CA ARG A 8 18.76 25.11 22.87
C ARG A 8 18.22 23.75 22.45
N THR A 9 17.39 23.16 23.32
CA THR A 9 16.29 22.23 23.01
C THR A 9 16.49 21.37 21.76
N ASN A 10 16.81 20.09 21.97
CA ASN A 10 16.59 19.05 20.96
C ASN A 10 15.10 19.10 20.55
N GLN A 11 14.79 19.84 19.49
CA GLN A 11 13.47 19.77 18.88
C GLN A 11 13.37 18.40 18.21
N PHE A 12 12.65 17.50 18.86
CA PHE A 12 12.37 16.15 18.37
C PHE A 12 11.67 16.18 17.00
N PHE A 13 10.92 17.25 16.74
CA PHE A 13 10.17 17.47 15.50
C PHE A 13 10.08 18.97 15.16
N ASP A 14 10.38 19.32 13.91
CA ASP A 14 10.19 20.63 13.30
C ASP A 14 9.48 20.47 11.95
N VAL A 15 8.27 21.03 11.86
CA VAL A 15 7.39 20.94 10.67
C VAL A 15 8.03 21.50 9.41
N ARG A 16 8.83 22.58 9.51
CA ARG A 16 9.48 23.20 8.35
C ARG A 16 10.57 22.29 7.80
N ARG A 17 11.39 21.73 8.70
CA ARG A 17 12.42 20.73 8.35
C ARG A 17 11.81 19.47 7.76
N PHE A 18 10.72 19.00 8.35
CA PHE A 18 9.95 17.87 7.87
C PHE A 18 9.40 18.07 6.46
N GLY A 19 8.76 19.22 6.17
CA GLY A 19 8.23 19.55 4.85
C GLY A 19 9.32 19.62 3.77
N MET A 20 10.47 20.22 4.08
CA MET A 20 11.63 20.22 3.17
C MET A 20 12.13 18.80 2.92
N MET A 21 12.12 17.93 3.94
CA MET A 21 12.52 16.54 3.80
C MET A 21 11.54 15.73 2.95
N CYS A 22 10.23 15.90 3.13
CA CYS A 22 9.22 15.28 2.28
C CYS A 22 9.37 15.71 0.81
N ARG A 23 9.59 17.01 0.56
CA ARG A 23 9.83 17.53 -0.80
C ARG A 23 11.09 16.90 -1.41
N ARG A 24 12.16 16.78 -0.64
CA ARG A 24 13.41 16.16 -1.09
C ARG A 24 13.25 14.66 -1.36
N GLU A 25 12.53 13.95 -0.50
CA GLU A 25 12.17 12.54 -0.72
C GLU A 25 11.30 12.40 -1.98
N LEU A 26 10.42 13.33 -2.32
CA LEU A 26 9.68 13.24 -3.59
C LEU A 26 10.54 13.55 -4.82
N LEU A 27 11.39 14.59 -4.75
CA LEU A 27 12.07 15.15 -5.91
C LEU A 27 13.38 14.44 -6.28
N GLU A 28 14.16 13.93 -5.31
CA GLU A 28 15.48 13.38 -5.60
C GLU A 28 15.44 12.17 -6.56
N PRO A 29 14.57 11.16 -6.35
CA PRO A 29 14.37 10.08 -7.31
C PRO A 29 13.02 10.22 -8.05
N TRP A 30 12.63 11.45 -8.41
CA TRP A 30 11.35 11.69 -9.08
C TRP A 30 11.21 10.86 -10.37
N LYS A 31 12.30 10.62 -11.11
CA LYS A 31 12.31 9.75 -12.30
C LYS A 31 11.95 8.31 -11.99
N THR A 32 12.47 7.76 -10.88
CA THR A 32 12.16 6.40 -10.44
C THR A 32 10.72 6.29 -9.96
N HIS A 33 10.24 7.29 -9.21
CA HIS A 33 8.84 7.36 -8.79
C HIS A 33 7.90 7.50 -9.99
N LEU A 34 8.24 8.34 -10.96
CA LEU A 34 7.49 8.51 -12.21
C LEU A 34 7.47 7.21 -13.01
N LEU A 35 8.61 6.52 -13.16
CA LEU A 35 8.67 5.26 -13.89
C LEU A 35 7.73 4.21 -13.28
N ARG A 36 7.71 4.10 -11.94
CA ARG A 36 6.78 3.21 -11.21
C ARG A 36 5.33 3.60 -11.43
N PHE A 37 5.05 4.91 -11.40
CA PHE A 37 3.72 5.44 -11.66
C PHE A 37 3.26 5.11 -13.09
N VAL A 38 4.10 5.35 -14.10
CA VAL A 38 3.81 5.05 -15.51
C VAL A 38 3.59 3.55 -15.71
N ALA A 39 4.41 2.70 -15.09
CA ALA A 39 4.22 1.25 -15.14
C ALA A 39 2.89 0.83 -14.50
N CYS A 40 2.52 1.42 -13.37
CA CYS A 40 1.23 1.16 -12.71
C CYS A 40 0.05 1.60 -13.58
N TYR A 41 0.12 2.81 -14.16
CA TYR A 41 -0.86 3.30 -15.11
C TYR A 41 -0.98 2.37 -16.33
N ALA A 42 0.13 1.93 -16.93
CA ALA A 42 0.10 1.07 -18.11
C ALA A 42 -0.60 -0.27 -17.82
N VAL A 43 -0.31 -0.90 -16.68
CA VAL A 43 -0.98 -2.15 -16.26
C VAL A 43 -2.48 -1.92 -16.05
N LEU A 44 -2.86 -0.83 -15.37
CA LEU A 44 -4.26 -0.48 -15.15
C LEU A 44 -4.99 -0.21 -16.47
N ALA A 45 -4.37 0.52 -17.40
CA ALA A 45 -4.95 0.85 -18.69
C ALA A 45 -5.18 -0.40 -19.54
N VAL A 46 -4.21 -1.32 -19.61
CA VAL A 46 -4.36 -2.59 -20.36
C VAL A 46 -5.53 -3.41 -19.80
N ILE A 47 -5.62 -3.54 -18.47
CA ILE A 47 -6.68 -4.32 -17.83
C ILE A 47 -8.05 -3.67 -18.02
N LEU A 48 -8.15 -2.34 -17.83
CA LEU A 48 -9.41 -1.62 -17.97
C LEU A 48 -9.90 -1.57 -19.41
N VAL A 49 -9.00 -1.35 -20.38
CA VAL A 49 -9.32 -1.38 -21.81
C VAL A 49 -9.73 -2.79 -22.22
N GLY A 50 -8.98 -3.82 -21.82
CA GLY A 50 -9.31 -5.22 -22.12
C GLY A 50 -10.68 -5.61 -21.56
N TYR A 51 -10.95 -5.28 -20.30
CA TYR A 51 -12.26 -5.48 -19.67
C TYR A 51 -13.37 -4.71 -20.40
N GLY A 52 -13.11 -3.45 -20.78
CA GLY A 52 -14.04 -2.64 -21.55
C GLY A 52 -14.35 -3.28 -22.91
N MET A 53 -13.35 -3.78 -23.63
CA MET A 53 -13.55 -4.45 -24.91
C MET A 53 -14.41 -5.70 -24.79
N GLU A 54 -14.17 -6.55 -23.78
CA GLU A 54 -15.00 -7.74 -23.53
C GLU A 54 -16.44 -7.36 -23.19
N THR A 55 -16.62 -6.36 -22.32
CA THR A 55 -17.95 -5.93 -21.86
C THR A 55 -18.75 -5.27 -22.99
N TYR A 56 -18.13 -4.37 -23.76
CA TYR A 56 -18.82 -3.58 -24.79
C TYR A 56 -19.07 -4.36 -26.08
N ASN A 57 -18.29 -5.41 -26.37
CA ASN A 57 -18.55 -6.31 -27.51
C ASN A 57 -19.89 -7.05 -27.39
N HIS A 58 -20.30 -7.35 -26.17
CA HIS A 58 -21.53 -8.09 -25.88
C HIS A 58 -22.68 -7.18 -25.42
N LEU A 59 -22.44 -5.86 -25.36
CA LEU A 59 -23.43 -4.89 -24.90
C LEU A 59 -24.40 -4.53 -26.04
N SER A 60 -25.69 -4.68 -25.79
CA SER A 60 -26.73 -4.26 -26.75
C SER A 60 -27.13 -2.79 -26.49
N PRO A 61 -27.43 -2.00 -27.54
CA PRO A 61 -27.86 -0.62 -27.33
C PRO A 61 -29.11 -0.54 -26.42
N GLY A 62 -29.02 0.26 -25.36
CA GLY A 62 -30.11 0.50 -24.40
C GLY A 62 -30.04 -0.37 -23.14
N THR A 63 -29.12 -1.32 -23.04
CA THR A 63 -28.90 -2.08 -21.80
C THR A 63 -28.09 -1.26 -20.79
N PRO A 64 -28.50 -1.20 -19.51
CA PRO A 64 -27.73 -0.52 -18.48
C PRO A 64 -26.38 -1.19 -18.27
N LEU A 65 -25.36 -0.38 -17.99
CA LEU A 65 -24.01 -0.88 -17.77
C LEU A 65 -23.88 -1.49 -16.38
N GLU A 66 -23.63 -2.79 -16.29
CA GLU A 66 -23.28 -3.46 -15.04
C GLU A 66 -21.77 -3.65 -14.93
N TYR A 67 -21.18 -3.16 -13.85
CA TYR A 67 -19.76 -3.38 -13.57
C TYR A 67 -19.58 -4.75 -12.91
N SER A 68 -18.74 -5.58 -13.52
CA SER A 68 -18.46 -6.93 -13.03
C SER A 68 -17.70 -6.90 -11.70
N HIS A 69 -18.05 -7.82 -10.79
CA HIS A 69 -17.27 -8.12 -9.59
C HIS A 69 -15.80 -8.45 -9.90
N ALA A 70 -15.49 -8.98 -11.09
CA ALA A 70 -14.12 -9.29 -11.49
C ALA A 70 -13.27 -8.01 -11.62
N LEU A 71 -13.82 -6.94 -12.20
CA LEU A 71 -13.14 -5.65 -12.33
C LEU A 71 -12.69 -5.11 -10.97
N MET A 72 -13.58 -5.19 -9.99
CA MET A 72 -13.30 -4.81 -8.61
C MET A 72 -12.17 -5.64 -8.00
N GLN A 73 -12.22 -6.96 -8.16
CA GLN A 73 -11.19 -7.85 -7.64
C GLN A 73 -9.83 -7.53 -8.25
N PHE A 74 -9.77 -7.27 -9.56
CA PHE A 74 -8.54 -6.83 -10.21
C PHE A 74 -8.04 -5.50 -9.67
N PHE A 75 -8.92 -4.50 -9.51
CA PHE A 75 -8.56 -3.22 -8.89
C PHE A 75 -7.94 -3.42 -7.50
N MET A 76 -8.56 -4.24 -6.65
CA MET A 76 -8.06 -4.53 -5.31
C MET A 76 -6.71 -5.23 -5.37
N VAL A 77 -6.56 -6.30 -6.17
CA VAL A 77 -5.30 -7.04 -6.30
C VAL A 77 -4.16 -6.12 -6.75
N ILE A 78 -4.39 -5.26 -7.74
CA ILE A 78 -3.39 -4.33 -8.23
C ILE A 78 -3.06 -3.27 -7.17
N PHE A 79 -4.06 -2.76 -6.45
CA PHE A 79 -3.86 -1.81 -5.35
C PHE A 79 -2.98 -2.42 -4.25
N TYR A 80 -3.28 -3.65 -3.81
CA TYR A 80 -2.49 -4.36 -2.81
C TYR A 80 -1.07 -4.65 -3.33
N ALA A 81 -0.94 -5.23 -4.52
CA ALA A 81 0.37 -5.59 -5.09
C ALA A 81 1.27 -4.36 -5.24
N MET A 82 0.75 -3.27 -5.81
CA MET A 82 1.51 -2.02 -5.97
C MET A 82 1.80 -1.34 -4.64
N GLY A 83 0.86 -1.34 -3.69
CA GLY A 83 1.07 -0.72 -2.38
C GLY A 83 2.14 -1.45 -1.57
N MET A 84 2.13 -2.78 -1.61
CA MET A 84 3.20 -3.58 -1.03
C MET A 84 4.54 -3.34 -1.77
N LEU A 85 4.56 -3.22 -3.11
CA LEU A 85 5.78 -2.93 -3.88
C LEU A 85 6.40 -1.59 -3.45
N PHE A 86 5.58 -0.55 -3.32
CA PHE A 86 5.99 0.73 -2.77
C PHE A 86 6.47 0.60 -1.32
N ALA A 87 5.81 -0.22 -0.48
CA ALA A 87 6.24 -0.50 0.89
C ALA A 87 7.62 -1.14 0.98
N SER A 88 7.92 -2.08 0.10
CA SER A 88 9.23 -2.73 0.05
C SER A 88 10.37 -1.80 -0.43
N SER A 89 10.00 -0.66 -1.03
CA SER A 89 10.93 0.38 -1.48
C SER A 89 11.33 1.35 -0.36
N PHE A 90 10.73 1.22 0.84
CA PHE A 90 10.94 2.14 1.97
C PHE A 90 12.43 2.32 2.35
N MET A 91 13.26 1.27 2.25
CA MET A 91 14.70 1.33 2.52
C MET A 91 15.60 1.42 1.29
N GLU A 92 15.04 1.62 0.09
CA GLU A 92 15.78 1.51 -1.15
C GLU A 92 16.96 2.49 -1.27
N ARG A 93 16.82 3.72 -0.75
CA ARG A 93 17.93 4.70 -0.75
C ARG A 93 19.06 4.36 0.21
N MET A 94 18.82 3.54 1.23
CA MET A 94 19.89 3.11 2.15
C MET A 94 20.75 1.98 1.55
N LYS A 95 20.34 1.42 0.40
CA LYS A 95 21.08 0.35 -0.29
C LYS A 95 22.33 0.85 -1.01
N THR A 96 22.35 2.12 -1.42
CA THR A 96 23.48 2.72 -2.15
C THR A 96 24.38 3.50 -1.19
N LYS A 97 25.71 3.46 -1.41
CA LYS A 97 26.68 4.22 -0.60
C LYS A 97 26.35 5.72 -0.60
N THR A 98 26.05 6.28 -1.77
CA THR A 98 25.70 7.70 -1.95
C THR A 98 24.39 8.06 -1.26
N GLY A 99 23.35 7.23 -1.40
CA GLY A 99 22.07 7.46 -0.72
C GLY A 99 22.16 7.34 0.80
N ARG A 100 23.01 6.43 1.30
CA ARG A 100 23.33 6.31 2.73
C ARG A 100 24.06 7.53 3.27
N ILE A 101 25.08 8.03 2.55
CA ILE A 101 25.80 9.25 2.94
C ILE A 101 24.86 10.46 2.94
N ALA A 102 24.08 10.66 1.87
CA ALA A 102 23.09 11.74 1.78
C ALA A 102 22.07 11.69 2.94
N PHE A 103 21.67 10.49 3.35
CA PHE A 103 20.78 10.28 4.48
C PHE A 103 21.42 10.60 5.84
N LEU A 104 22.68 10.24 6.03
CA LEU A 104 23.45 10.47 7.26
C LEU A 104 23.80 11.95 7.46
N ILE A 105 24.14 12.67 6.38
CA ILE A 105 24.50 14.10 6.45
C ILE A 105 23.29 15.03 6.61
N THR A 106 22.06 14.50 6.48
CA THR A 106 20.86 15.31 6.65
C THR A 106 20.62 15.61 8.14
N PRO A 107 20.60 16.88 8.57
CA PRO A 107 20.34 17.26 9.96
C PRO A 107 18.82 17.21 10.25
N ALA A 108 18.27 16.01 10.37
CA ALA A 108 16.88 15.73 10.75
C ALA A 108 16.85 14.63 11.84
N SER A 109 15.81 14.61 12.67
CA SER A 109 15.66 13.58 13.69
C SER A 109 15.34 12.23 13.03
N ALA A 110 15.77 11.11 13.64
CA ALA A 110 15.49 9.77 13.08
C ALA A 110 13.99 9.52 12.91
N PHE A 111 13.15 10.14 13.76
CA PHE A 111 11.70 10.11 13.67
C PHE A 111 11.17 10.87 12.45
N GLU A 112 11.63 12.10 12.21
CA GLU A 112 11.25 12.87 11.01
C GLU A 112 11.60 12.11 9.72
N LYS A 113 12.79 11.50 9.69
CA LYS A 113 13.27 10.71 8.55
C LYS A 113 12.42 9.46 8.29
N TYR A 114 11.98 8.79 9.36
CA TYR A 114 11.09 7.63 9.26
C TYR A 114 9.69 8.04 8.81
N LEU A 115 9.12 9.08 9.43
CA LEU A 115 7.77 9.56 9.14
C LEU A 115 7.64 10.12 7.72
N SER A 116 8.66 10.83 7.20
CA SER A 116 8.62 11.38 5.84
C SER A 116 8.57 10.28 4.79
N ARG A 117 9.33 9.19 5.01
CA ARG A 117 9.32 8.02 4.13
C ARG A 117 8.04 7.23 4.26
N TRP A 118 7.49 7.15 5.47
CA TRP A 118 6.24 6.44 5.71
C TRP A 118 5.12 7.14 4.95
N LEU A 119 5.00 8.47 5.06
CA LEU A 119 4.03 9.27 4.30
C LEU A 119 4.16 9.12 2.79
N LEU A 120 5.39 9.07 2.26
CA LEU A 120 5.61 8.87 0.82
C LEU A 120 5.10 7.49 0.37
N VAL A 121 5.38 6.47 1.15
CA VAL A 121 5.04 5.08 0.80
C VAL A 121 3.56 4.76 1.04
N THR A 122 2.89 5.43 1.99
CA THR A 122 1.47 5.20 2.29
C THR A 122 0.57 6.23 1.60
N VAL A 123 0.66 7.50 2.01
CA VAL A 123 -0.27 8.56 1.58
C VAL A 123 -0.04 8.95 0.13
N VAL A 124 1.21 9.24 -0.26
CA VAL A 124 1.52 9.63 -1.64
C VAL A 124 1.24 8.49 -2.61
N PHE A 125 1.46 7.23 -2.19
CA PHE A 125 1.08 6.07 -2.98
C PHE A 125 -0.44 6.01 -3.23
N ILE A 126 -1.28 6.15 -2.19
CA ILE A 126 -2.75 6.10 -2.34
C ILE A 126 -3.22 7.18 -3.32
N VAL A 127 -2.73 8.41 -3.18
CA VAL A 127 -3.08 9.53 -4.06
C VAL A 127 -2.61 9.27 -5.49
N ALA A 128 -1.35 8.82 -5.67
CA ALA A 128 -0.81 8.51 -6.99
C ALA A 128 -1.59 7.37 -7.65
N PHE A 129 -1.93 6.31 -6.92
CA PHE A 129 -2.72 5.21 -7.44
C PHE A 129 -4.11 5.66 -7.89
N ALA A 130 -4.77 6.51 -7.11
CA ALA A 130 -6.08 7.07 -7.46
C ALA A 130 -6.01 7.90 -8.77
N ILE A 131 -4.96 8.71 -8.95
CA ILE A 131 -4.72 9.47 -10.19
C ILE A 131 -4.46 8.53 -11.36
N ALA A 132 -3.60 7.52 -11.18
CA ALA A 132 -3.29 6.54 -12.22
C ALA A 132 -4.55 5.78 -12.67
N PHE A 133 -5.41 5.39 -11.73
CA PHE A 133 -6.68 4.74 -12.02
C PHE A 133 -7.63 5.67 -12.80
N GLY A 134 -7.79 6.93 -12.38
CA GLY A 134 -8.62 7.90 -13.10
C GLY A 134 -8.14 8.15 -14.53
N LEU A 135 -6.81 8.22 -14.75
CA LEU A 135 -6.23 8.32 -16.09
C LEU A 135 -6.45 7.06 -16.92
N ALA A 136 -6.31 5.88 -16.32
CA ALA A 136 -6.54 4.62 -17.01
C ALA A 136 -8.03 4.44 -17.39
N ASP A 137 -8.95 4.86 -16.53
CA ASP A 137 -10.39 4.86 -16.84
C ASP A 137 -10.73 5.85 -17.96
N LEU A 138 -10.12 7.05 -17.95
CA LEU A 138 -10.21 7.98 -19.08
C LEU A 138 -9.75 7.34 -20.39
N THR A 139 -8.62 6.61 -20.38
CA THR A 139 -8.15 5.93 -21.59
C THR A 139 -9.08 4.82 -22.06
N LYS A 140 -9.66 4.04 -21.14
CA LYS A 140 -10.71 3.06 -21.47
C LYS A 140 -11.87 3.75 -22.16
N VAL A 141 -12.41 4.82 -21.57
CA VAL A 141 -13.56 5.54 -22.12
C VAL A 141 -13.24 6.07 -23.53
N LEU A 142 -12.07 6.69 -23.73
CA LEU A 142 -11.68 7.22 -25.04
C LEU A 142 -11.51 6.11 -26.10
N VAL A 143 -10.75 5.07 -25.78
CA VAL A 143 -10.47 3.96 -26.72
C VAL A 143 -11.75 3.20 -27.05
N CYS A 144 -12.55 2.85 -26.05
CA CYS A 144 -13.77 2.08 -26.28
C CYS A 144 -14.85 2.90 -27.01
N ARG A 145 -14.96 4.22 -26.78
CA ARG A 145 -15.88 5.08 -27.56
C ARG A 145 -15.49 5.18 -29.03
N MET A 146 -14.20 5.17 -29.34
CA MET A 146 -13.71 5.17 -30.72
C MET A 146 -13.99 3.83 -31.42
N LEU A 147 -13.83 2.71 -30.71
CA LEU A 147 -14.01 1.36 -31.28
C LEU A 147 -15.49 0.95 -31.39
N TYR A 148 -16.33 1.36 -30.43
CA TYR A 148 -17.74 0.97 -30.35
C TYR A 148 -18.66 2.19 -30.42
N SER A 149 -18.68 2.85 -31.59
CA SER A 149 -19.51 4.03 -31.85
C SER A 149 -21.00 3.78 -31.60
N ASN A 150 -21.48 2.56 -31.83
CA ASN A 150 -22.88 2.15 -31.64
C ASN A 150 -23.36 2.18 -30.18
N VAL A 151 -22.45 2.12 -29.20
CA VAL A 151 -22.75 2.16 -27.75
C VAL A 151 -21.99 3.27 -27.04
N ALA A 152 -21.44 4.24 -27.78
CA ALA A 152 -20.55 5.27 -27.24
C ALA A 152 -21.17 6.11 -26.11
N GLU A 153 -22.48 6.34 -26.15
CA GLU A 153 -23.22 7.08 -25.11
C GLU A 153 -23.36 6.30 -23.80
N GLN A 154 -23.32 4.96 -23.84
CA GLN A 154 -23.40 4.09 -22.65
C GLN A 154 -22.03 3.87 -22.00
N ILE A 155 -20.93 4.18 -22.70
CA ILE A 155 -19.59 4.05 -22.16
C ILE A 155 -19.31 5.22 -21.21
N THR A 156 -19.44 4.95 -19.92
CA THR A 156 -19.19 5.90 -18.82
C THR A 156 -17.91 5.56 -18.04
N PHE A 157 -17.47 6.55 -17.26
CA PHE A 157 -16.44 6.36 -16.24
C PHE A 157 -16.91 5.37 -15.19
N VAL A 158 -15.99 4.58 -14.63
CA VAL A 158 -16.29 3.71 -13.49
C VAL A 158 -16.57 4.60 -12.28
N PRO A 159 -17.79 4.60 -11.73
CA PRO A 159 -18.10 5.42 -10.58
C PRO A 159 -17.34 4.92 -9.36
N TRP A 160 -16.73 5.85 -8.61
CA TRP A 160 -15.97 5.53 -7.41
C TRP A 160 -16.84 4.85 -6.35
N SER A 161 -18.14 5.16 -6.31
CA SER A 161 -19.08 4.42 -5.47
C SER A 161 -19.01 2.94 -5.80
N GLU A 162 -19.18 2.49 -7.05
CA GLU A 162 -19.12 1.07 -7.41
C GLU A 162 -17.80 0.40 -7.00
N VAL A 163 -16.67 1.13 -7.05
CA VAL A 163 -15.33 0.69 -6.59
C VAL A 163 -15.21 0.57 -5.06
N PHE A 164 -16.08 1.24 -4.31
CA PHE A 164 -16.07 1.20 -2.84
C PHE A 164 -17.36 0.66 -2.20
N THR A 165 -18.47 0.48 -2.94
CA THR A 165 -19.81 0.17 -2.40
C THR A 165 -20.31 -1.21 -2.79
N HIS A 166 -20.02 -1.73 -4.00
CA HIS A 166 -20.76 -2.89 -4.52
C HIS A 166 -20.18 -4.29 -4.21
N PRO A 167 -19.20 -4.39 -3.29
CA PRO A 167 -19.22 -5.44 -2.27
C PRO A 167 -19.03 -4.91 -0.82
N TYR A 168 -18.83 -3.59 -0.63
CA TYR A 168 -18.16 -3.06 0.57
C TYR A 168 -18.83 -1.85 1.24
N ALA A 169 -20.17 -1.76 1.24
CA ALA A 169 -20.86 -0.79 2.10
C ALA A 169 -20.55 -1.03 3.61
N GLY A 170 -20.17 0.03 4.34
CA GLY A 170 -20.00 0.01 5.80
C GLY A 170 -18.65 -0.52 6.31
N TRP A 171 -18.68 -1.33 7.39
CA TRP A 171 -17.52 -1.90 8.10
C TRP A 171 -16.47 -2.57 7.20
N ARG A 172 -16.86 -3.02 6.00
CA ARG A 172 -15.97 -3.68 5.04
C ARG A 172 -14.90 -2.77 4.44
N LEU A 173 -15.15 -1.45 4.29
CA LEU A 173 -14.07 -0.49 3.96
C LEU A 173 -13.02 -0.44 5.06
N GLY A 174 -13.46 -0.50 6.32
CA GLY A 174 -12.56 -0.60 7.47
C GLY A 174 -11.72 -1.87 7.41
N VAL A 175 -12.30 -3.00 6.98
CA VAL A 175 -11.56 -4.26 6.79
C VAL A 175 -10.49 -4.09 5.71
N VAL A 176 -10.85 -3.56 4.52
CA VAL A 176 -9.91 -3.32 3.42
C VAL A 176 -8.78 -2.38 3.84
N ALA A 177 -9.11 -1.28 4.52
CA ALA A 177 -8.13 -0.33 5.03
C ALA A 177 -7.21 -0.97 6.08
N SER A 178 -7.77 -1.72 7.03
CA SER A 178 -7.02 -2.40 8.08
C SER A 178 -6.11 -3.50 7.51
N SER A 179 -6.60 -4.33 6.59
CA SER A 179 -5.79 -5.35 5.92
C SER A 179 -4.71 -4.72 5.05
N PHE A 180 -4.99 -3.61 4.37
CA PHE A 180 -3.97 -2.86 3.65
C PHE A 180 -2.89 -2.33 4.58
N CYS A 181 -3.27 -1.64 5.67
CA CYS A 181 -2.30 -1.14 6.65
C CYS A 181 -1.46 -2.27 7.27
N PHE A 182 -2.08 -3.40 7.61
CA PHE A 182 -1.38 -4.56 8.16
C PHE A 182 -0.38 -5.15 7.15
N LEU A 183 -0.80 -5.44 5.93
CA LEU A 183 0.10 -5.98 4.90
C LEU A 183 1.20 -4.98 4.56
N GLN A 184 0.85 -3.71 4.37
CA GLN A 184 1.81 -2.62 4.14
C GLN A 184 2.86 -2.57 5.25
N SER A 185 2.46 -2.69 6.52
CA SER A 185 3.37 -2.66 7.67
C SER A 185 4.38 -3.82 7.66
N LEU A 186 3.97 -5.02 7.22
CA LEU A 186 4.84 -6.19 7.10
C LEU A 186 5.91 -5.98 6.02
N PHE A 187 5.53 -5.39 4.89
CA PHE A 187 6.49 -5.06 3.82
C PHE A 187 7.42 -3.92 4.21
N VAL A 188 6.96 -2.92 4.98
CA VAL A 188 7.83 -1.89 5.57
C VAL A 188 8.84 -2.53 6.52
N LEU A 189 8.39 -3.35 7.46
CA LEU A 189 9.26 -4.05 8.40
C LEU A 189 10.28 -4.92 7.67
N GLY A 190 9.83 -5.71 6.71
CA GLY A 190 10.70 -6.56 5.91
C GLY A 190 11.69 -5.79 5.05
N SER A 191 11.34 -4.59 4.57
CA SER A 191 12.29 -3.71 3.87
C SER A 191 13.47 -3.28 4.77
N VAL A 192 13.24 -3.17 6.08
CA VAL A 192 14.27 -2.82 7.06
C VAL A 192 15.13 -4.04 7.41
N ILE A 193 14.53 -5.24 7.47
CA ILE A 193 15.25 -6.49 7.74
C ILE A 193 16.13 -6.91 6.54
N TRP A 194 15.62 -6.76 5.32
CA TRP A 194 16.25 -7.28 4.11
C TRP A 194 16.83 -6.14 3.24
N PRO A 195 18.15 -5.90 3.26
CA PRO A 195 18.75 -4.81 2.48
C PRO A 195 18.73 -5.06 0.96
N LYS A 196 18.63 -6.31 0.50
CA LYS A 196 18.54 -6.68 -0.93
C LYS A 196 17.33 -7.56 -1.19
N ASN A 197 16.63 -7.29 -2.28
CA ASN A 197 15.43 -8.00 -2.75
C ASN A 197 14.37 -8.18 -1.65
N ALA A 198 14.12 -7.11 -0.89
CA ALA A 198 13.17 -7.10 0.23
C ALA A 198 11.82 -7.70 -0.16
N TRP A 199 11.26 -7.23 -1.29
CA TRP A 199 9.99 -7.71 -1.85
C TRP A 199 9.86 -9.24 -1.89
N ILE A 200 10.80 -9.91 -2.57
CA ILE A 200 10.75 -11.36 -2.78
C ILE A 200 10.93 -12.10 -1.45
N LYS A 201 11.85 -11.61 -0.61
CA LYS A 201 12.13 -12.24 0.69
C LYS A 201 10.96 -12.10 1.67
N THR A 202 10.26 -10.96 1.65
CA THR A 202 9.04 -10.79 2.45
C THR A 202 7.93 -11.68 1.95
N CYS A 203 7.71 -11.79 0.64
CA CYS A 203 6.72 -12.71 0.09
C CYS A 203 7.03 -14.16 0.48
N ALA A 204 8.29 -14.59 0.32
CA ALA A 204 8.71 -15.95 0.69
C ALA A 204 8.51 -16.21 2.19
N ALA A 205 8.91 -15.27 3.06
CA ALA A 205 8.70 -15.38 4.50
C ALA A 205 7.22 -15.48 4.87
N LEU A 206 6.36 -14.66 4.26
CA LEU A 206 4.92 -14.70 4.49
C LEU A 206 4.30 -16.03 4.04
N ILE A 207 4.72 -16.57 2.89
CA ILE A 207 4.26 -17.89 2.43
C ILE A 207 4.64 -18.98 3.45
N VAL A 208 5.90 -18.99 3.92
CA VAL A 208 6.34 -19.96 4.93
C VAL A 208 5.53 -19.82 6.23
N ILE A 209 5.31 -18.60 6.71
CA ILE A 209 4.50 -18.32 7.91
C ILE A 209 3.06 -18.81 7.72
N LEU A 210 2.45 -18.54 6.57
CA LEU A 210 1.09 -18.98 6.26
C LEU A 210 0.99 -20.51 6.22
N LEU A 211 1.96 -21.19 5.60
CA LEU A 211 2.01 -22.66 5.56
C LEU A 211 2.12 -23.25 6.97
N LEU A 212 3.01 -22.71 7.81
CA LEU A 212 3.14 -23.14 9.20
C LEU A 212 1.86 -22.89 10.00
N HIS A 213 1.20 -21.75 9.76
CA HIS A 213 -0.06 -21.42 10.42
C HIS A 213 -1.17 -22.39 10.04
N VAL A 214 -1.31 -22.73 8.75
CA VAL A 214 -2.26 -23.73 8.26
C VAL A 214 -1.98 -25.09 8.90
N GLN A 215 -0.71 -25.52 8.96
CA GLN A 215 -0.36 -26.79 9.60
C GLN A 215 -0.69 -26.80 11.10
N ALA A 216 -0.37 -25.74 11.82
CA ALA A 216 -0.70 -25.61 13.24
C ALA A 216 -2.22 -25.68 13.48
N VAL A 217 -3.00 -24.99 12.65
CA VAL A 217 -4.46 -25.00 12.70
C VAL A 217 -5.00 -26.41 12.44
N MET A 218 -4.49 -27.11 11.43
CA MET A 218 -4.89 -28.49 11.12
C MET A 218 -4.57 -29.47 12.26
N VAL A 219 -3.39 -29.37 12.88
CA VAL A 219 -3.00 -30.19 14.04
C VAL A 219 -3.93 -29.91 15.23
N VAL A 220 -4.24 -28.64 15.51
CA VAL A 220 -5.17 -28.26 16.58
C VAL A 220 -6.57 -28.83 16.30
N TYR A 221 -7.04 -28.78 15.05
CA TYR A 221 -8.33 -29.38 14.66
C TYR A 221 -8.35 -30.90 14.88
N GLN A 222 -7.27 -31.60 14.52
CA GLN A 222 -7.15 -33.05 14.70
C GLN A 222 -7.10 -33.43 16.19
N VAL A 223 -6.36 -32.68 17.02
CA VAL A 223 -6.23 -32.94 18.46
C VAL A 223 -7.49 -32.56 19.25
N ARG A 224 -8.24 -31.54 18.83
CA ARG A 224 -9.46 -31.07 19.51
C ARG A 224 -10.77 -31.68 19.00
N GLY A 225 -10.73 -32.57 18.01
CA GLY A 225 -11.81 -33.53 17.72
C GLY A 225 -13.22 -32.96 17.51
N SER A 226 -13.36 -31.74 16.97
CA SER A 226 -14.63 -30.99 16.80
C SER A 226 -14.96 -30.00 17.92
N PHE A 227 -14.28 -28.85 17.95
CA PHE A 227 -14.85 -27.67 18.60
C PHE A 227 -15.95 -27.05 17.71
N HIS A 228 -17.07 -27.77 17.54
CA HIS A 228 -18.33 -27.19 17.06
C HIS A 228 -19.00 -26.45 18.22
N ARG A 229 -18.31 -25.47 18.80
CA ARG A 229 -18.95 -24.44 19.62
C ARG A 229 -18.99 -23.20 18.77
N GLY A 230 -20.11 -23.05 18.06
CA GLY A 230 -20.46 -21.84 17.33
C GLY A 230 -20.50 -20.67 18.30
N PHE A 231 -19.37 -19.99 18.45
CA PHE A 231 -19.37 -18.57 18.72
C PHE A 231 -19.96 -17.94 17.45
N TYR A 232 -21.29 -17.84 17.41
CA TYR A 232 -21.99 -17.07 16.39
C TYR A 232 -21.71 -15.60 16.67
N LEU A 233 -20.48 -15.14 16.37
CA LEU A 233 -20.27 -13.71 16.20
C LEU A 233 -20.97 -13.33 14.91
N THR A 234 -21.75 -12.27 14.97
CA THR A 234 -22.32 -11.62 13.80
C THR A 234 -21.17 -11.26 12.84
N ASP A 235 -21.42 -11.29 11.53
CA ASP A 235 -20.44 -10.86 10.52
C ASP A 235 -19.89 -9.46 10.83
N GLU A 236 -20.72 -8.59 11.41
CA GLU A 236 -20.31 -7.27 11.87
C GLU A 236 -19.25 -7.33 12.99
N ASP A 237 -19.48 -8.14 14.03
CA ASP A 237 -18.55 -8.29 15.16
C ASP A 237 -17.22 -8.91 14.72
N MET A 238 -17.27 -9.90 13.81
CA MET A 238 -16.07 -10.45 13.18
C MET A 238 -15.30 -9.38 12.41
N ASN A 239 -15.99 -8.55 11.63
CA ASN A 239 -15.36 -7.44 10.92
C ASN A 239 -14.71 -6.43 11.89
N ARG A 240 -15.37 -6.09 13.01
CA ARG A 240 -14.79 -5.19 14.04
C ARG A 240 -13.51 -5.77 14.62
N LEU A 241 -13.50 -7.06 14.93
CA LEU A 241 -12.33 -7.75 15.45
C LEU A 241 -11.18 -7.76 14.44
N VAL A 242 -11.45 -8.11 13.18
CA VAL A 242 -10.44 -8.09 12.10
C VAL A 242 -9.84 -6.70 11.94
N ILE A 243 -10.68 -5.65 11.97
CA ILE A 243 -10.22 -4.26 11.88
C ILE A 243 -9.31 -3.93 13.06
N GLY A 244 -9.77 -4.18 14.29
CA GLY A 244 -9.02 -3.85 15.51
C GLY A 244 -7.69 -4.58 15.58
N VAL A 245 -7.70 -5.90 15.34
CA VAL A 245 -6.50 -6.74 15.33
C VAL A 245 -5.53 -6.30 14.24
N GLY A 246 -6.02 -6.04 13.02
CA GLY A 246 -5.18 -5.58 11.91
C GLY A 246 -4.50 -4.25 12.19
N ILE A 247 -5.20 -3.28 12.78
CA ILE A 247 -4.63 -1.97 13.16
C ILE A 247 -3.58 -2.13 14.26
N VAL A 248 -3.86 -2.90 15.30
CA VAL A 248 -2.91 -3.14 16.40
C VAL A 248 -1.61 -3.75 15.88
N TRP A 249 -1.72 -4.77 15.02
CA TRP A 249 -0.55 -5.38 14.39
C TRP A 249 0.16 -4.44 13.42
N ALA A 250 -0.56 -3.61 12.67
CA ALA A 250 0.04 -2.61 11.78
C ALA A 250 0.90 -1.61 12.58
N VAL A 251 0.36 -1.08 13.68
CA VAL A 251 1.08 -0.15 14.57
C VAL A 251 2.29 -0.84 15.21
N PHE A 252 2.14 -2.09 15.67
CA PHE A 252 3.24 -2.87 16.21
C PHE A 252 4.38 -3.03 15.19
N ASN A 253 4.06 -3.44 13.96
CA ASN A 253 5.05 -3.62 12.89
C ASN A 253 5.74 -2.32 12.48
N TRP A 254 5.00 -1.21 12.37
CA TRP A 254 5.61 0.11 12.11
C TRP A 254 6.53 0.53 13.25
N THR A 255 6.14 0.31 14.50
CA THR A 255 6.95 0.62 15.67
C THR A 255 8.25 -0.20 15.68
N LEU A 256 8.16 -1.50 15.41
CA LEU A 256 9.33 -2.38 15.30
C LEU A 256 10.25 -1.95 14.14
N ALA A 257 9.66 -1.59 13.00
CA ALA A 257 10.40 -1.08 11.85
C ALA A 257 11.14 0.23 12.19
N TYR A 258 10.55 1.11 13.01
CA TYR A 258 11.19 2.34 13.47
C TYR A 258 12.40 2.06 14.37
N PHE A 259 12.27 1.17 15.37
CA PHE A 259 13.40 0.82 16.23
C PHE A 259 14.55 0.21 15.43
N ARG A 260 14.24 -0.71 14.51
CA ARG A 260 15.25 -1.34 13.67
C ARG A 260 15.90 -0.35 12.69
N PHE A 261 15.11 0.58 12.16
CA PHE A 261 15.62 1.67 11.34
C PHE A 261 16.62 2.54 12.12
N LYS A 262 16.29 2.89 13.37
CA LYS A 262 17.18 3.67 14.24
C LYS A 262 18.49 2.92 14.54
N GLU A 263 18.43 1.62 14.81
CA GLU A 263 19.64 0.80 14.98
C GLU A 263 20.53 0.79 13.74
N SER A 264 19.93 0.72 12.55
CA SER A 264 20.68 0.76 11.28
C SER A 264 21.42 2.09 11.07
N GLU A 265 20.93 3.19 11.66
CA GLU A 265 21.61 4.48 11.63
C GLU A 265 22.82 4.52 12.59
N ILE A 266 22.75 3.80 13.71
CA ILE A 266 23.81 3.78 14.74
C ILE A 266 25.00 2.92 14.30
N ILE A 267 24.74 1.73 13.75
CA ILE A 267 25.81 0.80 13.32
C ILE A 267 26.66 1.41 12.19
N ASN A 268 26.08 2.26 11.34
CA ASN A 268 26.79 2.91 10.25
C ASN A 268 27.59 4.17 10.66
N ARG A 269 27.60 4.54 11.95
CA ARG A 269 28.38 5.68 12.47
C ARG A 269 29.73 5.27 13.07
N TRP A 270 29.98 3.98 13.24
CA TRP A 270 31.25 3.38 13.67
C TRP A 270 31.89 2.65 12.49
#